data_AF-A0A932Z5R0-F1
#
_entry.id   AF-A0A932Z5R0-F1
#
_cell.length_a   1.000
_cell.length_b   1.000
_cell.length_c   1.000
_cell.angle_alpha   90.00
_cell.angle_beta   90.00
_cell.angle_gamma   90.00
#
_symmetry.space_group_name_H-M   'P 1'
#
loop_
_entity.id
_entity.type
_entity.pdbx_description
1 polymer ?
#
loop_
_entity_poly.entity_id
_entity_poly.type
_entity_poly.pdbx_seq_one_letter_code
_entity_poly.pdbx_strand_id
1 'polypeptide(L)'
;MNLFGMGPLELVFVLVVALLVLGPNRMVEAARTLGRQVRTLQRAASEIPRLLSLEEPPEAEPPRARPSQGAADSGPDAPQPPDR
;
A
#
# COMPACT_ATOMS: atom_id res chain seq x y z
N MET A 1 22.61 3.51 18.80
CA MET A 1 21.89 2.23 18.96
C MET A 1 22.52 1.23 17.99
N ASN A 2 23.25 0.24 18.50
CA ASN A 2 23.83 -0.82 17.67
C ASN A 2 22.74 -1.86 17.39
N LEU A 3 22.40 -2.06 16.12
CA LEU A 3 21.47 -3.11 15.70
C LEU A 3 22.23 -4.45 15.79
N PHE A 4 21.81 -5.35 16.68
CA PHE A 4 22.47 -6.66 16.92
C PHE A 4 23.93 -6.58 17.41
N GLY A 5 24.31 -5.50 18.10
CA GLY A 5 25.70 -5.31 18.54
C GLY A 5 26.68 -4.95 17.41
N MET A 6 26.22 -4.97 16.15
CA MET A 6 27.00 -4.56 14.99
C MET A 6 26.75 -3.09 14.60
N GLY A 7 27.82 -2.36 14.33
CA GLY A 7 27.80 -1.03 13.76
C GLY A 7 27.51 -1.05 12.25
N PRO A 8 27.07 0.07 11.66
CA PRO A 8 26.84 0.18 10.22
C PRO A 8 28.05 -0.24 9.37
N LEU A 9 29.27 0.05 9.85
CA LEU A 9 30.52 -0.30 9.18
C LEU A 9 30.74 -1.82 9.07
N GLU A 10 30.40 -2.58 10.12
CA GLU A 10 30.55 -4.04 10.12
C GLU A 10 29.56 -4.70 9.16
N LEU A 11 28.33 -4.19 9.09
CA LEU A 11 27.35 -4.62 8.10
C LEU A 11 27.84 -4.40 6.67
N VAL A 12 28.42 -3.23 6.40
CA VAL A 12 29.01 -2.92 5.08
C VAL A 12 30.18 -3.84 4.77
N PHE A 13 31.06 -4.13 5.74
CA PHE A 13 32.18 -5.04 5.55
C PHE A 13 31.71 -6.45 5.16
N VAL A 14 30.73 -7.00 5.89
CA VAL A 14 30.14 -8.31 5.57
C VAL A 14 29.47 -8.29 4.20
N LEU A 15 28.77 -7.21 3.85
CA LEU A 15 28.15 -7.05 2.53
C LEU A 15 29.20 -7.10 1.41
N VAL A 16 30.33 -6.39 1.56
CA VAL A 16 31.42 -6.40 0.58
C VAL A 16 31.98 -7.81 0.41
N VAL A 17 32.26 -8.52 1.52
CA VAL A 17 32.74 -9.91 1.45
C VAL A 17 31.72 -10.82 0.77
N ALA A 18 30.43 -10.71 1.11
CA ALA A 18 29.37 -11.48 0.47
C ALA A 18 29.26 -11.19 -1.04
N LEU A 19 29.41 -9.93 -1.44
CA LEU A 19 29.42 -9.51 -2.84
C LEU A 19 30.65 -10.03 -3.58
N LEU A 20 31.80 -10.17 -2.93
CA LEU A 20 32.99 -10.76 -3.55
C LEU A 20 32.83 -12.27 -3.76
N VAL A 21 32.24 -12.98 -2.78
CA VAL A 21 32.03 -14.43 -2.84
C VAL A 21 30.94 -14.80 -3.85
N LEU A 22 29.79 -14.15 -3.78
CA LEU A 22 28.61 -14.50 -4.58
C LEU A 22 28.53 -13.67 -5.88
N GLY A 23 29.06 -12.44 -5.87
CA GLY A 23 28.95 -11.48 -6.97
C GLY A 23 27.76 -10.51 -6.80
N PRO A 24 27.90 -9.23 -7.20
CA PRO A 24 26.80 -8.25 -7.12
C PRO A 24 25.59 -8.63 -7.97
N ASN A 25 25.83 -9.20 -9.16
CA ASN A 25 24.74 -9.63 -10.05
C ASN A 25 23.89 -10.75 -9.41
N ARG A 26 24.52 -11.72 -8.75
CA ARG A 26 23.82 -12.86 -8.12
C ARG A 26 23.03 -12.43 -6.89
N MET A 27 23.55 -11.52 -6.07
CA MET A 27 22.78 -10.95 -4.95
C MET A 27 21.52 -10.22 -5.43
N VAL A 28 21.63 -9.40 -6.49
CA VAL A 28 20.48 -8.68 -7.05
C VAL A 28 19.48 -9.65 -7.68
N GLU A 29 19.95 -10.68 -8.39
CA GLU A 29 19.12 -11.73 -8.97
C GLU A 29 18.35 -12.52 -7.90
N ALA A 30 19.03 -12.90 -6.81
CA ALA A 30 18.43 -13.57 -5.66
C ALA A 30 17.37 -12.69 -4.99
N ALA A 31 17.68 -11.41 -4.73
CA ALA A 31 16.75 -10.46 -4.13
C ALA A 31 15.50 -10.25 -5.01
N ARG A 32 15.68 -10.11 -6.33
CA ARG A 32 14.55 -10.00 -7.29
C ARG A 32 13.67 -11.24 -7.27
N THR A 33 14.28 -12.43 -7.20
CA THR A 33 13.56 -13.70 -7.20
C THR A 33 12.80 -13.90 -5.89
N LEU A 34 13.47 -13.71 -4.76
CA LEU A 34 12.86 -13.76 -3.43
C LEU A 34 11.75 -12.73 -3.28
N GLY A 35 11.96 -11.49 -3.76
CA GLY A 35 10.96 -10.44 -3.71
C GLY A 35 9.68 -10.79 -4.46
N ARG A 36 9.79 -11.43 -5.64
CA ARG A 36 8.62 -11.95 -6.36
C ARG A 36 7.89 -13.02 -5.55
N GLN A 37 8.63 -13.96 -4.95
CA GLN A 37 8.01 -15.00 -4.13
C GLN A 37 7.32 -14.43 -2.89
N VAL A 38 7.98 -13.52 -2.17
CA VAL A 38 7.40 -12.81 -1.02
C VAL A 38 6.15 -12.06 -1.42
N ARG A 39 6.11 -11.41 -2.60
CA ARG A 39 4.91 -10.73 -3.07
C ARG A 39 3.74 -11.68 -3.32
N THR A 40 4.01 -12.86 -3.87
CA THR A 40 3.01 -13.91 -4.04
C THR A 40 2.51 -14.44 -2.70
N LEU A 41 3.43 -14.68 -1.75
CA LEU A 41 3.08 -15.09 -0.38
C LEU A 41 2.23 -14.04 0.32
N GLN A 42 2.56 -12.75 0.20
CA GLN A 42 1.75 -11.66 0.77
C GLN A 42 0.32 -11.64 0.22
N ARG A 43 0.14 -11.88 -1.09
CA ARG A 43 -1.19 -11.94 -1.72
C ARG A 43 -1.99 -13.14 -1.20
N ALA A 44 -1.40 -14.33 -1.20
CA ALA A 44 -2.05 -15.52 -0.67
C ALA A 44 -2.37 -15.38 0.83
N ALA A 45 -1.44 -14.81 1.60
CA ALA A 45 -1.63 -14.54 3.02
C ALA A 45 -2.73 -13.50 3.28
N SER A 46 -3.03 -12.59 2.34
CA SER A 46 -4.11 -11.60 2.50
C SER A 46 -5.51 -12.18 2.38
N GLU A 47 -5.65 -13.38 1.79
CA GLU A 47 -6.92 -14.09 1.69
C GLU A 47 -7.22 -14.93 2.94
N ILE A 48 -6.18 -15.35 3.68
CA ILE A 48 -6.31 -16.14 4.91
C ILE A 48 -7.13 -15.43 5.99
N PRO A 49 -6.88 -14.13 6.33
CA PRO A 49 -7.69 -13.40 7.28
C PRO A 49 -9.16 -13.33 6.87
N ARG A 50 -9.47 -13.21 5.58
CA ARG A 50 -10.86 -13.14 5.10
C ARG A 50 -11.61 -14.46 5.29
N LEU A 51 -10.91 -15.58 5.15
CA LEU A 51 -11.47 -16.91 5.38
C LEU A 51 -11.58 -17.27 6.87
N LEU A 52 -10.73 -16.68 7.73
CA LEU A 52 -10.82 -16.83 9.18
C LEU A 52 -11.81 -15.84 9.82
N SER A 53 -12.03 -14.68 9.20
CA SER A 53 -13.04 -13.69 9.59
C SER A 53 -14.45 -14.04 9.11
N LEU A 54 -14.68 -15.27 8.63
CA LEU A 54 -15.95 -15.75 8.07
C LEU A 54 -17.08 -15.93 9.11
N GLU A 55 -16.97 -15.33 10.30
CA GLU A 55 -17.98 -15.39 11.36
C GLU A 55 -18.55 -14.01 11.74
N GLU A 56 -18.20 -12.92 11.04
CA GLU A 56 -18.85 -11.61 11.26
C GLU A 56 -19.79 -11.30 10.09
N PRO A 57 -21.13 -11.33 10.30
CA PRO A 57 -22.09 -10.90 9.30
C PRO A 57 -21.80 -9.45 8.90
N PRO A 58 -21.99 -9.05 7.63
CA PRO A 58 -22.00 -7.64 7.29
C PRO A 58 -23.15 -6.98 8.06
N GLU A 59 -22.81 -6.26 9.12
CA GLU A 59 -23.75 -5.42 9.84
C GLU A 59 -24.34 -4.41 8.85
N ALA A 60 -25.66 -4.37 8.81
CA ALA A 60 -26.44 -3.68 7.80
C ALA A 60 -26.01 -2.21 7.62
N GLU A 61 -25.91 -1.82 6.36
CA GLU A 61 -25.71 -0.46 5.86
C GLU A 61 -26.52 0.61 6.64
N PRO A 62 -25.88 1.60 7.31
CA PRO A 62 -26.59 2.81 7.69
C PRO A 62 -26.91 3.63 6.43
N PRO A 63 -28.10 4.26 6.36
CA PRO A 63 -28.66 4.78 5.11
C PRO A 63 -27.76 5.80 4.41
N ARG A 64 -27.66 5.67 3.08
CA ARG A 64 -27.26 6.70 2.11
C ARG A 64 -27.43 8.13 2.63
N ALA A 65 -26.34 8.75 3.06
CA ALA A 65 -26.17 10.19 2.89
C ALA A 65 -25.51 10.40 1.53
N ARG A 66 -26.31 10.76 0.52
CA ARG A 66 -25.78 11.27 -0.75
C ARG A 66 -24.80 12.40 -0.40
N PRO A 67 -23.54 12.37 -0.86
CA PRO A 67 -22.76 13.58 -0.90
C PRO A 67 -23.54 14.54 -1.79
N SER A 68 -24.01 15.65 -1.23
CA SER A 68 -24.42 16.83 -1.98
C SER A 68 -23.20 17.39 -2.71
N GLN A 69 -22.76 16.70 -3.76
CA GLN A 69 -21.85 17.22 -4.77
C GLN A 69 -22.70 17.64 -5.96
N GLY A 70 -23.20 18.87 -5.83
CA GLY A 70 -23.91 19.63 -6.84
C GLY A 70 -23.78 21.11 -6.50
N ALA A 71 -22.58 21.56 -6.13
CA ALA A 71 -22.20 22.96 -5.99
C ALA A 71 -21.10 23.30 -7.00
N ALA A 72 -21.33 22.85 -8.23
CA ALA A 72 -20.68 23.34 -9.43
C ALA A 72 -21.74 23.37 -10.53
N ASP A 73 -22.75 24.22 -10.34
CA ASP A 73 -23.51 24.71 -11.47
C ASP A 73 -23.74 26.21 -11.24
N SER A 74 -23.07 26.98 -12.09
CA SER A 74 -23.50 28.27 -12.66
C SER A 74 -24.04 29.35 -11.71
N GLY A 75 -23.36 30.49 -11.71
CA GLY A 75 -23.78 31.69 -11.01
C GLY A 75 -25.21 32.12 -11.36
N PRO A 76 -25.85 32.95 -10.51
CA PRO A 76 -27.21 33.40 -10.73
C PRO A 76 -27.26 34.30 -11.96
N ASP A 77 -27.60 33.69 -13.10
CA ASP A 77 -28.19 34.38 -14.24
C ASP A 77 -29.50 35.01 -13.74
N ALA A 78 -29.53 36.33 -13.76
CA ALA A 78 -30.57 37.13 -13.15
C ALA A 78 -31.90 36.94 -13.92
N PRO A 79 -33.00 36.57 -13.25
CA PRO A 79 -34.32 36.79 -13.82
C PRO A 79 -34.65 38.27 -13.61
N GLN A 80 -34.47 39.08 -14.65
CA GLN A 80 -34.99 40.44 -14.67
C GLN A 80 -36.52 40.38 -14.80
N PRO A 81 -37.31 40.84 -13.80
CA PRO A 81 -38.75 40.85 -13.93
C PRO A 81 -39.21 41.98 -14.88
N PRO A 82 -40.29 41.76 -15.66
CA PRO A 82 -40.81 42.72 -16.63
C PRO A 82 -41.60 43.85 -15.95
N ASP A 83 -41.63 44.98 -16.68
CA ASP A 83 -42.31 46.25 -16.40
C ASP A 83 -43.64 46.18 -15.59
N ARG A 84 -43.74 47.05 -14.59
CA ARG A 84 -44.98 47.72 -14.18
C ARG A 84 -44.72 49.10 -13.58
#